data_AF-A0A182TUP6-F1
#
_entry.id   AF-A0A182TUP6-F1
#
_cell.length_a   1.000
_cell.length_b   1.000
_cell.length_c   1.000
_cell.angle_alpha   90.00
_cell.angle_beta   90.00
_cell.angle_gamma   90.00
#
_symmetry.space_group_name_H-M   'P 1'
#
loop_
_entity.id
_entity.type
_entity.pdbx_description
1 polymer ?
#
loop_
_entity_poly.entity_id
_entity_poly.type
_entity_poly.pdbx_seq_one_letter_code
_entity_poly.pdbx_strand_id
1 'polypeptide(L)'
;MGLVRWPFWAVVCVFLSVPFCLVASEQEQLEDIVQQPVHCERIDNSQWSRPGSANDWEPFHGRIGDRVLRCDCHDSVRTRRSEEYTVDQQQPNLRNAVFVLSSFPATTVATDILIVNCGQLHVPAGTFRSIRAAFLPRTIRFVNIAQLTLDSFAFETDSSTRTQQVVTNPRDPHPILGPITLSFDRCQLDELPANVFHGAAIRSVLFSTSSVGAIRSLAISTRFQQFLLSDTVVGSFSRHAFKRAQMEQLHLHNVTMTGAWASQAWQGLIVGNSIQIRDSRFLQTIHPAAITESSTYWKNALLVVYVLSYSKV
;
A
#
# COMPACT_ATOMS: atom_id res chain seq x y z
N MET A 1 -40.93 61.72 -9.13
CA MET A 1 -41.46 62.18 -10.43
C MET A 1 -40.25 62.44 -11.34
N GLY A 2 -40.04 61.85 -12.51
CA GLY A 2 -40.46 60.57 -13.14
C GLY A 2 -39.25 60.08 -13.99
N LEU A 3 -38.95 58.79 -14.21
CA LEU A 3 -39.68 57.70 -14.89
C LEU A 3 -39.90 57.92 -16.41
N VAL A 4 -39.69 56.82 -17.20
CA VAL A 4 -39.84 56.65 -18.67
C VAL A 4 -38.65 57.21 -19.50
N ARG A 5 -37.97 56.52 -20.44
CA ARG A 5 -38.06 55.12 -21.01
C ARG A 5 -36.71 54.64 -21.62
N TRP A 6 -36.62 53.35 -21.99
CA TRP A 6 -35.72 52.81 -23.03
C TRP A 6 -36.45 52.71 -24.40
N PRO A 7 -35.73 52.57 -25.53
CA PRO A 7 -35.59 51.26 -26.22
C PRO A 7 -34.11 50.98 -26.58
N PHE A 8 -33.54 49.78 -26.65
CA PHE A 8 -33.99 48.41 -26.98
C PHE A 8 -34.40 48.16 -28.45
N TRP A 9 -33.40 47.67 -29.23
CA TRP A 9 -33.45 46.81 -30.42
C TRP A 9 -33.91 47.38 -31.78
N ALA A 10 -32.92 47.70 -32.63
CA ALA A 10 -32.75 47.16 -33.99
C ALA A 10 -31.41 47.68 -34.58
N VAL A 11 -30.66 46.98 -35.44
CA VAL A 11 -30.58 45.56 -35.83
C VAL A 11 -29.20 45.36 -36.51
N VAL A 12 -28.56 44.21 -36.31
CA VAL A 12 -27.59 43.50 -37.19
C VAL A 12 -26.78 44.33 -38.22
N CYS A 13 -25.43 44.34 -38.08
CA CYS A 13 -24.44 44.19 -39.19
C CYS A 13 -22.96 44.50 -38.80
N VAL A 14 -22.46 44.02 -37.64
CA VAL A 14 -21.00 43.92 -37.39
C VAL A 14 -20.65 42.53 -36.81
N PHE A 15 -21.07 41.49 -37.52
CA PHE A 15 -20.40 40.20 -37.48
C PHE A 15 -19.28 40.20 -38.54
N LEU A 16 -18.25 39.37 -38.33
CA LEU A 16 -17.17 39.03 -39.29
C LEU A 16 -16.08 40.10 -39.52
N SER A 17 -15.12 40.22 -38.57
CA SER A 17 -13.67 40.30 -38.89
C SER A 17 -12.76 40.41 -37.66
N VAL A 18 -12.90 39.49 -36.69
CA VAL A 18 -11.81 39.19 -35.74
C VAL A 18 -11.57 37.68 -35.76
N PRO A 19 -10.40 37.19 -36.21
CA PRO A 19 -10.07 35.79 -36.11
C PRO A 19 -9.86 35.47 -34.63
N PHE A 20 -10.75 34.63 -34.07
CA PHE A 20 -10.50 34.02 -32.77
C PHE A 20 -9.23 33.17 -32.90
N CYS A 21 -8.19 33.52 -32.13
CA CYS A 21 -7.11 32.57 -31.89
C CYS A 21 -7.72 31.31 -31.28
N LEU A 22 -7.57 30.20 -31.99
CA LEU A 22 -7.96 28.88 -31.53
C LEU A 22 -7.21 28.60 -30.22
N VAL A 23 -7.92 28.71 -29.11
CA VAL A 23 -7.59 27.93 -27.91
C VAL A 23 -7.83 26.49 -28.32
N ALA A 24 -6.77 25.83 -28.78
CA ALA A 24 -6.76 24.39 -28.94
C ALA A 24 -6.95 23.82 -27.53
N SER A 25 -8.18 23.39 -27.25
CA SER A 25 -8.46 22.57 -26.08
C SER A 25 -7.67 21.28 -26.23
N GLU A 26 -6.57 21.17 -25.49
CA GLU A 26 -6.02 19.87 -25.09
C GLU A 26 -7.08 19.19 -24.23
N GLN A 27 -8.03 18.57 -24.94
CA GLN A 27 -8.96 17.65 -24.36
C GLN A 27 -8.14 16.39 -24.11
N GLU A 28 -7.55 16.30 -22.91
CA GLU A 28 -6.98 15.05 -22.41
C GLU A 28 -8.02 13.96 -22.68
N GLN A 29 -7.68 13.02 -23.57
CA GLN A 29 -8.45 11.81 -23.70
C GLN A 29 -8.29 11.09 -22.37
N LEU A 30 -9.28 11.25 -21.51
CA LEU A 30 -9.41 10.50 -20.28
C LEU A 30 -9.51 9.03 -20.71
N GLU A 31 -8.40 8.31 -20.65
CA GLU A 31 -8.40 6.87 -20.92
C GLU A 31 -9.42 6.24 -19.97
N ASP A 32 -10.35 5.47 -20.52
CA ASP A 32 -11.46 4.91 -19.75
C ASP A 32 -10.93 3.74 -18.91
N ILE A 33 -10.38 4.06 -17.73
CA ILE A 33 -9.77 3.11 -16.80
C ILE A 33 -10.85 2.21 -16.24
N VAL A 34 -10.98 1.01 -16.82
CA VAL A 34 -11.94 0.00 -16.38
C VAL A 34 -11.54 -0.54 -15.01
N GLN A 35 -12.20 -0.05 -13.96
CA GLN A 35 -12.05 -0.57 -12.61
C GLN A 35 -12.78 -1.92 -12.45
N GLN A 36 -12.11 -2.92 -11.86
CA GLN A 36 -12.67 -4.27 -11.70
C GLN A 36 -12.46 -4.79 -10.27
N PRO A 37 -13.48 -5.31 -9.58
CA PRO A 37 -13.30 -5.89 -8.25
C PRO A 37 -12.41 -7.15 -8.32
N VAL A 38 -11.46 -7.30 -7.40
CA VAL A 38 -10.69 -8.55 -7.27
C VAL A 38 -11.60 -9.64 -6.69
N HIS A 39 -11.64 -10.82 -7.32
CA HIS A 39 -12.30 -11.98 -6.71
C HIS A 39 -11.39 -12.63 -5.67
N CYS A 40 -11.93 -12.92 -4.49
CA CYS A 40 -11.22 -13.57 -3.39
C CYS A 40 -11.87 -14.92 -3.04
N GLU A 41 -11.13 -16.01 -3.24
CA GLU A 41 -11.55 -17.37 -2.91
C GLU A 41 -10.95 -17.85 -1.59
N ARG A 42 -11.70 -18.71 -0.89
CA ARG A 42 -11.19 -19.39 0.30
C ARG A 42 -10.43 -20.65 -0.11
N ILE A 43 -9.19 -20.75 0.32
CA ILE A 43 -8.38 -21.96 0.17
C ILE A 43 -8.46 -22.75 1.48
N ASP A 44 -8.97 -23.97 1.41
CA ASP A 44 -8.77 -24.96 2.46
C ASP A 44 -7.55 -25.83 2.09
N ASN A 45 -6.65 -26.08 3.06
CA ASN A 45 -5.29 -26.62 2.85
C ASN A 45 -5.19 -28.05 2.27
N SER A 46 -6.28 -28.66 1.82
CA SER A 46 -6.30 -30.00 1.23
C SER A 46 -5.76 -30.09 -0.21
N GLN A 47 -5.63 -28.96 -0.92
CA GLN A 47 -5.29 -28.98 -2.36
C GLN A 47 -3.84 -28.58 -2.72
N TRP A 48 -3.09 -27.90 -1.84
CA TRP A 48 -1.79 -27.27 -2.23
C TRP A 48 -0.52 -28.05 -1.88
N SER A 49 -0.61 -29.28 -1.38
CA SER A 49 0.54 -30.16 -1.12
C SER A 49 1.09 -30.80 -2.40
N ARG A 50 1.66 -29.98 -3.30
CA ARG A 50 2.54 -30.43 -4.40
C ARG A 50 3.98 -29.95 -4.18
N PRO A 51 4.94 -30.85 -3.89
CA PRO A 51 6.35 -30.49 -3.81
C PRO A 51 6.93 -30.34 -5.23
N GLY A 52 7.33 -29.14 -5.63
CA GLY A 52 7.75 -28.92 -7.02
C GLY A 52 8.10 -27.50 -7.46
N SER A 53 8.76 -26.71 -6.60
CA SER A 53 9.48 -25.50 -7.04
C SER A 53 10.50 -25.11 -5.96
N ALA A 54 11.77 -25.44 -6.18
CA ALA A 54 12.85 -25.00 -5.32
C ALA A 54 13.28 -23.59 -5.73
N ASN A 55 12.90 -22.59 -4.94
CA ASN A 55 13.47 -21.25 -4.91
C ASN A 55 13.39 -20.75 -3.46
N ASP A 56 14.51 -20.31 -2.90
CA ASP A 56 14.72 -20.19 -1.44
C ASP A 56 14.06 -18.96 -0.79
N TRP A 57 12.74 -18.99 -0.62
CA TRP A 57 12.02 -18.20 0.40
C TRP A 57 10.89 -19.05 0.99
N GLU A 58 10.70 -19.02 2.32
CA GLU A 58 9.99 -20.08 3.05
C GLU A 58 8.61 -20.45 2.47
N PRO A 59 8.26 -21.76 2.47
CA PRO A 59 7.05 -22.22 1.79
C PRO A 59 5.79 -21.70 2.46
N PHE A 60 4.69 -21.72 1.70
CA PHE A 60 3.35 -21.43 2.19
C PHE A 60 2.84 -22.58 3.10
N HIS A 61 3.46 -22.72 4.27
CA HIS A 61 3.06 -23.65 5.32
C HIS A 61 2.00 -23.02 6.21
N GLY A 62 0.83 -22.78 5.63
CA GLY A 62 -0.39 -22.72 6.44
C GLY A 62 -0.46 -24.00 7.27
N ARG A 63 -0.53 -23.86 8.59
CA ARG A 63 -0.71 -25.00 9.49
C ARG A 63 -2.01 -25.72 9.13
N ILE A 64 -2.11 -26.98 9.49
CA ILE A 64 -3.35 -27.73 9.36
C ILE A 64 -4.43 -26.99 10.16
N GLY A 65 -5.44 -26.43 9.47
CA GLY A 65 -6.49 -25.59 10.04
C GLY A 65 -6.40 -24.08 9.74
N ASP A 66 -5.32 -23.58 9.14
CA ASP A 66 -5.23 -22.17 8.73
C ASP A 66 -6.24 -21.86 7.61
N ARG A 67 -6.83 -20.67 7.66
CA ARG A 67 -7.96 -20.24 6.83
C ARG A 67 -7.47 -19.18 5.86
N VAL A 68 -7.03 -19.59 4.69
CA VAL A 68 -6.41 -18.68 3.72
C VAL A 68 -7.48 -18.09 2.80
N LEU A 69 -7.43 -16.78 2.61
CA LEU A 69 -8.25 -16.07 1.62
C LEU A 69 -7.32 -15.54 0.54
N ARG A 70 -7.41 -16.08 -0.69
CA ARG A 70 -6.59 -15.69 -1.83
C ARG A 70 -7.40 -14.81 -2.78
N CYS A 71 -6.84 -13.68 -3.14
CA CYS A 71 -7.36 -12.75 -4.13
C CYS A 71 -6.41 -12.75 -5.33
N ASP A 72 -6.77 -13.41 -6.43
CA ASP A 72 -5.91 -13.55 -7.62
C ASP A 72 -6.49 -12.81 -8.83
N CYS A 73 -5.75 -11.82 -9.33
CA CYS A 73 -6.16 -11.02 -10.47
C CYS A 73 -6.08 -11.79 -11.80
N HIS A 74 -5.16 -12.74 -11.97
CA HIS A 74 -5.09 -13.57 -13.17
C HIS A 74 -6.27 -14.55 -13.26
N ASP A 75 -6.65 -15.16 -12.14
CA ASP A 75 -7.81 -16.07 -12.13
C ASP A 75 -9.13 -15.30 -12.27
N SER A 76 -9.22 -14.07 -11.73
CA SER A 76 -10.33 -13.14 -12.00
C SER A 76 -10.52 -12.88 -13.52
N VAL A 77 -9.44 -12.74 -14.29
CA VAL A 77 -9.50 -12.63 -15.77
C VAL A 77 -9.95 -13.94 -16.44
N ARG A 78 -9.53 -15.10 -15.93
CA ARG A 78 -9.85 -16.42 -16.51
C ARG A 78 -11.31 -16.81 -16.30
N THR A 79 -11.85 -16.59 -15.10
CA THR A 79 -13.25 -16.86 -14.79
C THR A 79 -14.16 -16.03 -15.69
N ARG A 80 -13.91 -14.72 -15.79
CA ARG A 80 -14.65 -13.83 -16.70
C ARG A 80 -14.61 -14.32 -18.15
N ARG A 81 -13.42 -14.64 -18.70
CA ARG A 81 -13.31 -15.17 -20.07
C ARG A 81 -14.16 -16.42 -20.28
N SER A 82 -14.35 -17.24 -19.25
CA SER A 82 -15.13 -18.48 -19.32
C SER A 82 -16.65 -18.22 -19.30
N GLU A 83 -17.10 -17.19 -18.57
CA GLU A 83 -18.51 -16.75 -18.52
C GLU A 83 -18.92 -15.96 -19.78
N GLU A 84 -18.00 -15.13 -20.30
CA GLU A 84 -18.23 -14.20 -21.42
C GLU A 84 -18.35 -14.89 -22.80
N TYR A 85 -18.22 -16.23 -22.87
CA TYR A 85 -18.47 -17.03 -24.08
C TYR A 85 -19.96 -17.20 -24.45
N THR A 86 -20.89 -16.52 -23.75
CA THR A 86 -22.35 -16.67 -23.99
C THR A 86 -23.06 -15.42 -24.52
N VAL A 87 -22.38 -14.27 -24.69
CA VAL A 87 -23.01 -13.05 -25.24
C VAL A 87 -22.05 -12.28 -26.16
N ASP A 88 -22.47 -12.05 -27.41
CA ASP A 88 -21.79 -11.18 -28.38
C ASP A 88 -21.83 -9.69 -27.95
N GLN A 89 -20.95 -9.27 -27.04
CA GLN A 89 -20.69 -7.85 -26.78
C GLN A 89 -19.19 -7.54 -26.66
N GLN A 90 -18.84 -6.31 -27.05
CA GLN A 90 -17.49 -5.80 -27.25
C GLN A 90 -16.49 -6.21 -26.17
N GLN A 91 -15.36 -6.80 -26.57
CA GLN A 91 -14.20 -6.99 -25.70
C GLN A 91 -13.80 -5.64 -25.07
N PRO A 92 -13.90 -5.47 -23.73
CA PRO A 92 -13.25 -4.33 -23.10
C PRO A 92 -11.74 -4.48 -23.26
N ASN A 93 -11.02 -3.37 -23.41
CA ASN A 93 -9.55 -3.37 -23.48
C ASN A 93 -8.94 -3.75 -22.12
N LEU A 94 -8.92 -5.05 -21.81
CA LEU A 94 -8.39 -5.65 -20.58
C LEU A 94 -6.89 -5.37 -20.31
N ARG A 95 -6.22 -4.63 -21.21
CA ARG A 95 -4.82 -4.19 -21.02
C ARG A 95 -4.69 -3.02 -20.02
N ASN A 96 -5.73 -2.20 -19.85
CA ASN A 96 -5.71 -1.02 -18.97
C ASN A 96 -6.73 -1.18 -17.80
N ALA A 97 -6.96 -2.41 -17.35
CA ALA A 97 -7.88 -2.69 -16.25
C ALA A 97 -7.17 -2.53 -14.89
N VAL A 98 -7.67 -1.62 -14.05
CA VAL A 98 -7.23 -1.49 -12.65
C VAL A 98 -8.08 -2.37 -11.78
N PHE A 99 -7.46 -3.34 -11.11
CA PHE A 99 -8.15 -4.13 -10.10
C PHE A 99 -8.33 -3.32 -8.82
N VAL A 100 -9.50 -3.41 -8.18
CA VAL A 100 -9.83 -2.71 -6.94
C VAL A 100 -10.11 -3.75 -5.85
N LEU A 101 -9.36 -3.70 -4.76
CA LEU A 101 -9.56 -4.60 -3.62
C LEU A 101 -10.77 -4.15 -2.79
N SER A 102 -11.92 -4.76 -3.04
CA SER A 102 -13.16 -4.49 -2.31
C SER A 102 -13.01 -4.68 -0.81
N SER A 103 -13.79 -3.94 -0.02
CA SER A 103 -13.71 -4.00 1.43
C SER A 103 -14.14 -5.37 1.98
N PHE A 104 -13.37 -5.90 2.91
CA PHE A 104 -13.64 -7.20 3.51
C PHE A 104 -14.82 -7.10 4.49
N PRO A 105 -15.88 -7.92 4.35
CA PRO A 105 -17.04 -7.85 5.22
C PRO A 105 -16.68 -8.26 6.66
N ALA A 106 -17.48 -7.83 7.64
CA ALA A 106 -17.31 -8.15 9.05
C ALA A 106 -17.42 -9.65 9.40
N THR A 107 -17.87 -10.46 8.45
CA THR A 107 -17.95 -11.93 8.49
C THR A 107 -16.70 -12.63 7.92
N THR A 108 -15.69 -11.88 7.46
CA THR A 108 -14.43 -12.44 6.97
C THR A 108 -13.70 -13.14 8.11
N VAL A 109 -13.48 -14.45 7.99
CA VAL A 109 -12.70 -15.24 8.96
C VAL A 109 -11.57 -15.96 8.24
N ALA A 110 -10.48 -15.23 8.06
CA ALA A 110 -9.23 -15.70 7.47
C ALA A 110 -8.08 -15.55 8.49
N THR A 111 -7.20 -16.54 8.57
CA THR A 111 -5.94 -16.40 9.31
C THR A 111 -4.96 -15.54 8.52
N ASP A 112 -4.99 -15.66 7.18
CA ASP A 112 -4.06 -15.03 6.28
C ASP A 112 -4.79 -14.59 5.00
N ILE A 113 -4.53 -13.36 4.56
CA ILE A 113 -5.07 -12.80 3.31
C ILE A 113 -3.91 -12.65 2.31
N LEU A 114 -4.05 -13.22 1.12
CA LEU A 114 -3.01 -13.30 0.11
C LEU A 114 -3.52 -12.69 -1.20
N ILE A 115 -3.01 -11.52 -1.59
CA ILE A 115 -3.38 -10.80 -2.81
C ILE A 115 -2.24 -10.92 -3.82
N VAL A 116 -2.52 -11.43 -5.02
CA VAL A 116 -1.45 -11.88 -5.94
C VAL A 116 -1.71 -11.61 -7.41
N ASN A 117 -0.60 -11.50 -8.16
CA ASN A 117 -0.56 -11.56 -9.63
C ASN A 117 -1.40 -10.49 -10.32
N CYS A 118 -1.34 -9.25 -9.83
CA CYS A 118 -2.10 -8.13 -10.39
C CYS A 118 -1.19 -7.21 -11.22
N GLY A 119 -1.66 -6.85 -12.42
CA GLY A 119 -1.00 -5.83 -13.25
C GLY A 119 -1.07 -4.46 -12.56
N GLN A 120 -2.29 -3.94 -12.40
CA GLN A 120 -2.57 -2.74 -11.61
C GLN A 120 -3.55 -3.12 -10.49
N LEU A 121 -3.24 -2.76 -9.26
CA LEU A 121 -4.07 -3.00 -8.07
C LEU A 121 -4.21 -1.71 -7.25
N HIS A 122 -5.45 -1.30 -7.00
CA HIS A 122 -5.82 -0.25 -6.08
C HIS A 122 -6.35 -0.86 -4.77
N VAL A 123 -5.87 -0.36 -3.63
CA VAL A 123 -6.40 -0.68 -2.29
C VAL A 123 -7.03 0.58 -1.70
N PRO A 124 -8.37 0.71 -1.76
CA PRO A 124 -9.10 1.84 -1.23
C PRO A 124 -8.93 2.07 0.28
N ALA A 125 -9.26 3.27 0.72
CA ALA A 125 -9.36 3.60 2.14
C ALA A 125 -10.36 2.67 2.86
N GLY A 126 -9.96 2.10 4.00
CA GLY A 126 -10.84 1.28 4.84
C GLY A 126 -11.14 -0.13 4.32
N THR A 127 -10.39 -0.66 3.34
CA THR A 127 -10.56 -2.04 2.82
C THR A 127 -10.61 -3.10 3.95
N PHE A 128 -9.85 -2.91 5.03
CA PHE A 128 -9.80 -3.83 6.18
C PHE A 128 -10.61 -3.36 7.41
N ARG A 129 -11.22 -2.16 7.36
CA ARG A 129 -11.84 -1.51 8.54
C ARG A 129 -12.94 -2.35 9.15
N SER A 130 -13.80 -2.92 8.31
CA SER A 130 -14.98 -3.68 8.71
C SER A 130 -14.69 -5.06 9.31
N ILE A 131 -13.46 -5.59 9.19
CA ILE A 131 -13.09 -6.88 9.79
C ILE A 131 -13.15 -6.75 11.32
N ARG A 132 -13.95 -7.59 11.97
CA ARG A 132 -14.11 -7.56 13.43
C ARG A 132 -12.78 -7.83 14.12
N ALA A 133 -12.51 -7.12 15.21
CA ALA A 133 -11.29 -7.26 16.02
C ALA A 133 -10.96 -8.72 16.43
N ALA A 134 -11.98 -9.57 16.64
CA ALA A 134 -11.82 -10.99 16.99
C ALA A 134 -11.48 -11.92 15.80
N PHE A 135 -11.52 -11.42 14.56
CA PHE A 135 -11.24 -12.16 13.33
C PHE A 135 -10.17 -11.47 12.47
N LEU A 136 -9.36 -10.60 13.07
CA LEU A 136 -8.27 -9.93 12.34
C LEU A 136 -7.25 -10.98 11.85
N PRO A 137 -6.81 -10.90 10.57
CA PRO A 137 -5.84 -11.83 10.03
C PRO A 137 -4.49 -11.62 10.68
N ARG A 138 -3.73 -12.70 10.84
CA ARG A 138 -2.34 -12.66 11.30
C ARG A 138 -1.41 -12.05 10.25
N THR A 139 -1.64 -12.36 8.97
CA THR A 139 -0.86 -11.81 7.88
C THR A 139 -1.74 -11.30 6.74
N ILE A 140 -1.29 -10.22 6.10
CA ILE A 140 -1.82 -9.73 4.82
C ILE A 140 -0.61 -9.58 3.89
N ARG A 141 -0.63 -10.30 2.77
CA ARG A 141 0.50 -10.42 1.84
C ARG A 141 0.09 -9.97 0.45
N PHE A 142 0.83 -9.03 -0.12
CA PHE A 142 0.76 -8.63 -1.52
C PHE A 142 1.97 -9.23 -2.24
N VAL A 143 1.75 -10.00 -3.32
CA VAL A 143 2.84 -10.68 -4.04
C VAL A 143 2.69 -10.53 -5.55
N ASN A 144 3.78 -10.14 -6.24
CA ASN A 144 3.82 -9.93 -7.69
C ASN A 144 2.75 -8.91 -8.16
N ILE A 145 2.86 -7.66 -7.71
CA ILE A 145 1.95 -6.57 -8.07
C ILE A 145 2.72 -5.52 -8.87
N ALA A 146 2.49 -5.45 -10.19
CA ALA A 146 3.30 -4.62 -11.09
C ALA A 146 3.04 -3.11 -10.95
N GLN A 147 1.88 -2.70 -10.43
CA GLN A 147 1.61 -1.37 -9.93
C GLN A 147 0.59 -1.46 -8.78
N LEU A 148 0.99 -1.05 -7.58
CA LEU A 148 0.19 -1.06 -6.37
C LEU A 148 -0.08 0.38 -5.92
N THR A 149 -1.32 0.82 -6.10
CA THR A 149 -1.81 2.11 -5.63
C THR A 149 -2.51 1.90 -4.29
N LEU A 150 -2.07 2.62 -3.25
CA LEU A 150 -2.69 2.60 -1.93
C LEU A 150 -3.35 3.95 -1.67
N ASP A 151 -4.51 3.94 -1.01
CA ASP A 151 -5.10 5.16 -0.45
C ASP A 151 -4.54 5.48 0.96
N SER A 152 -4.75 6.73 1.39
CA SER A 152 -4.65 7.05 2.82
C SER A 152 -5.65 6.19 3.61
N PHE A 153 -5.24 5.64 4.75
CA PHE A 153 -6.06 4.71 5.56
C PHE A 153 -6.45 3.39 4.85
N ALA A 154 -5.71 2.95 3.82
CA ALA A 154 -5.92 1.64 3.18
C ALA A 154 -5.87 0.48 4.19
N PHE A 155 -4.88 0.49 5.09
CA PHE A 155 -4.74 -0.48 6.19
C PHE A 155 -5.25 0.12 7.49
N GLU A 156 -6.55 0.35 7.58
CA GLU A 156 -7.22 0.76 8.81
C GLU A 156 -7.97 -0.41 9.44
N THR A 157 -7.91 -0.54 10.77
CA THR A 157 -8.68 -1.53 11.55
C THR A 157 -9.40 -0.85 12.71
N ASP A 158 -10.70 -1.12 12.89
CA ASP A 158 -11.48 -0.64 14.04
C ASP A 158 -11.08 -1.35 15.34
N SER A 159 -9.98 -0.89 15.95
CA SER A 159 -9.49 -1.37 17.24
C SER A 159 -10.07 -0.56 18.41
N SER A 160 -11.39 -0.57 18.59
CA SER A 160 -12.08 0.06 19.73
C SER A 160 -11.97 -0.75 21.03
N THR A 161 -10.81 -1.35 21.31
CA THR A 161 -10.58 -2.22 22.47
C THR A 161 -10.10 -1.45 23.70
N ARG A 162 -10.94 -0.53 24.20
CA ARG A 162 -11.03 -0.36 25.66
C ARG A 162 -12.02 -1.40 26.17
N THR A 163 -11.51 -2.34 26.98
CA THR A 163 -12.33 -3.17 27.89
C THR A 163 -13.55 -3.87 27.28
N GLN A 164 -13.35 -4.73 26.28
CA GLN A 164 -14.23 -5.90 26.11
C GLN A 164 -13.44 -7.15 26.51
N GLN A 165 -13.90 -7.81 27.58
CA GLN A 165 -13.41 -9.12 27.96
C GLN A 165 -13.69 -10.09 26.83
N VAL A 166 -12.63 -10.63 26.24
CA VAL A 166 -12.73 -11.57 25.13
C VAL A 166 -13.36 -12.84 25.67
N VAL A 167 -14.62 -13.08 25.32
CA VAL A 167 -15.28 -14.38 25.52
C VAL A 167 -14.67 -15.35 24.51
N THR A 168 -13.49 -15.89 24.85
CA THR A 168 -12.86 -16.97 24.10
C THR A 168 -13.73 -18.21 24.23
N ASN A 169 -14.25 -18.70 23.10
CA ASN A 169 -14.83 -20.04 23.07
C ASN A 169 -13.70 -21.05 23.30
N PRO A 170 -13.67 -21.84 24.39
CA PRO A 170 -12.56 -22.75 24.68
C PRO A 170 -12.41 -23.91 23.67
N ARG A 171 -13.40 -24.08 22.79
CA ARG A 171 -13.41 -25.09 21.72
C ARG A 171 -13.02 -24.54 20.35
N ASP A 172 -12.75 -23.23 20.22
CA ASP A 172 -12.15 -22.69 19.01
C ASP A 172 -10.63 -22.80 19.14
N PRO A 173 -9.93 -23.63 18.33
CA PRO A 173 -8.48 -23.81 18.41
C PRO A 173 -7.69 -22.57 17.95
N HIS A 174 -8.39 -21.49 17.60
CA HIS A 174 -7.82 -20.25 17.08
C HIS A 174 -8.01 -19.06 18.05
N PRO A 175 -7.24 -18.98 19.16
CA PRO A 175 -7.15 -17.75 19.95
C PRO A 175 -6.32 -16.70 19.19
N ILE A 176 -6.92 -16.05 18.19
CA ILE A 176 -6.24 -15.11 17.28
C ILE A 176 -6.63 -13.67 17.60
N LEU A 177 -6.13 -13.17 18.74
CA LEU A 177 -5.68 -11.78 18.82
C LEU A 177 -4.20 -11.73 18.45
N GLY A 178 -3.93 -12.18 17.22
CA GLY A 178 -2.63 -12.08 16.58
C GLY A 178 -2.51 -10.71 15.93
N PRO A 179 -1.46 -9.92 16.23
CA PRO A 179 -1.23 -8.67 15.53
C PRO A 179 -0.87 -8.92 14.06
N ILE A 180 -1.27 -7.98 13.20
CA ILE A 180 -1.17 -8.07 11.74
C ILE A 180 0.27 -7.81 11.29
N THR A 181 0.80 -8.73 10.49
CA THR A 181 2.00 -8.53 9.67
C THR A 181 1.59 -8.19 8.24
N LEU A 182 1.92 -6.99 7.78
CA LEU A 182 1.76 -6.56 6.39
C LEU A 182 3.05 -6.87 5.63
N SER A 183 2.93 -7.56 4.49
CA SER A 183 4.06 -7.91 3.63
C SER A 183 3.79 -7.54 2.18
N PHE A 184 4.75 -6.87 1.56
CA PHE A 184 4.77 -6.52 0.15
C PHE A 184 6.00 -7.17 -0.49
N ASP A 185 5.79 -8.08 -1.44
CA ASP A 185 6.82 -8.87 -2.08
C ASP A 185 6.68 -8.72 -3.61
N ARG A 186 7.73 -8.22 -4.29
CA ARG A 186 7.67 -7.90 -5.73
C ARG A 186 6.47 -6.99 -6.06
N CYS A 187 6.34 -5.91 -5.29
CA CYS A 187 5.36 -4.85 -5.50
C CYS A 187 6.06 -3.58 -5.98
N GLN A 188 5.48 -2.87 -6.95
CA GLN A 188 5.90 -1.52 -7.33
C GLN A 188 4.85 -0.50 -6.87
N LEU A 189 5.25 0.43 -6.01
CA LEU A 189 4.42 1.52 -5.50
C LEU A 189 5.01 2.84 -5.99
N ASP A 190 4.22 3.66 -6.68
CA ASP A 190 4.67 5.01 -7.07
C ASP A 190 4.77 5.93 -5.84
N GLU A 191 3.88 5.74 -4.86
CA GLU A 191 3.95 6.40 -3.57
C GLU A 191 3.41 5.55 -2.40
N LEU A 192 3.87 5.91 -1.20
CA LEU A 192 3.29 5.46 0.07
C LEU A 192 2.60 6.69 0.70
N PRO A 193 1.25 6.76 0.69
CA PRO A 193 0.51 7.97 1.05
C PRO A 193 0.48 8.22 2.56
N ALA A 194 0.01 9.40 2.96
CA ALA A 194 -0.14 9.78 4.36
C ALA A 194 -1.09 8.83 5.12
N ASN A 195 -0.73 8.44 6.34
CA ASN A 195 -1.57 7.60 7.22
C ASN A 195 -2.07 6.29 6.58
N VAL A 196 -1.31 5.70 5.64
CA VAL A 196 -1.67 4.43 4.97
C VAL A 196 -1.82 3.27 5.96
N PHE A 197 -1.07 3.29 7.06
CA PHE A 197 -1.14 2.33 8.16
C PHE A 197 -1.85 2.96 9.37
N HIS A 198 -3.02 2.42 9.75
CA HIS A 198 -3.84 2.96 10.84
C HIS A 198 -4.48 1.87 11.72
N GLY A 199 -4.77 2.21 12.97
CA GLY A 199 -5.28 1.28 13.98
C GLY A 199 -4.20 0.55 14.77
N ALA A 200 -4.60 -0.10 15.87
CA ALA A 200 -3.67 -0.69 16.85
C ALA A 200 -3.24 -2.14 16.55
N ALA A 201 -3.74 -2.75 15.47
CA ALA A 201 -3.50 -4.16 15.17
C ALA A 201 -2.22 -4.42 14.35
N ILE A 202 -1.75 -3.45 13.57
CA ILE A 202 -0.56 -3.61 12.71
C ILE A 202 0.69 -3.58 13.59
N ARG A 203 1.53 -4.62 13.49
CA ARG A 203 2.77 -4.77 14.27
C ARG A 203 4.01 -4.84 13.41
N SER A 204 3.94 -5.42 12.22
CA SER A 204 5.09 -5.53 11.35
C SER A 204 4.72 -5.09 9.93
N VAL A 205 5.57 -4.28 9.32
CA VAL A 205 5.46 -3.90 7.91
C VAL A 205 6.77 -4.25 7.22
N LEU A 206 6.68 -5.13 6.23
CA LEU A 206 7.81 -5.73 5.54
C LEU A 206 7.69 -5.48 4.04
N PHE A 207 8.69 -4.88 3.41
CA PHE A 207 8.82 -4.83 1.96
C PHE A 207 10.04 -5.65 1.54
N SER A 208 9.85 -6.56 0.58
CA SER A 208 10.90 -7.39 -0.02
C SER A 208 10.89 -7.22 -1.54
N THR A 209 12.06 -7.10 -2.16
CA THR A 209 12.23 -7.13 -3.63
C THR A 209 11.25 -6.17 -4.37
N SER A 210 11.00 -5.00 -3.78
CA SER A 210 9.90 -4.08 -4.13
C SER A 210 10.42 -2.67 -4.39
N SER A 211 9.67 -1.86 -5.15
CA SER A 211 10.00 -0.44 -5.36
C SER A 211 8.96 0.47 -4.70
N VAL A 212 9.42 1.55 -4.06
CA VAL A 212 8.58 2.58 -3.44
C VAL A 212 9.08 3.95 -3.87
N GLY A 213 8.35 4.64 -4.75
CA GLY A 213 8.76 5.92 -5.34
C GLY A 213 8.85 7.05 -4.29
N ALA A 214 7.72 7.56 -3.82
CA ALA A 214 7.68 8.64 -2.83
C ALA A 214 7.03 8.19 -1.52
N ILE A 215 7.78 8.18 -0.41
CA ILE A 215 7.21 8.05 0.93
C ILE A 215 6.74 9.43 1.37
N ARG A 216 5.42 9.62 1.44
CA ARG A 216 4.78 10.92 1.70
C ARG A 216 4.90 11.33 3.17
N SER A 217 4.65 12.61 3.43
CA SER A 217 4.58 13.16 4.80
C SER A 217 3.52 12.40 5.60
N LEU A 218 3.83 12.05 6.86
CA LEU A 218 2.96 11.25 7.74
C LEU A 218 2.59 9.85 7.21
N ALA A 219 3.29 9.31 6.20
CA ALA A 219 3.01 7.95 5.71
C ALA A 219 3.18 6.89 6.82
N ILE A 220 4.18 7.07 7.68
CA ILE A 220 4.46 6.21 8.82
C ILE A 220 4.26 7.05 10.09
N SER A 221 3.03 7.05 10.59
CA SER A 221 2.58 7.88 11.72
C SER A 221 2.04 7.09 12.92
N THR A 222 2.19 5.76 12.90
CA THR A 222 1.67 4.81 13.91
C THR A 222 2.79 4.06 14.64
N ARG A 223 2.41 3.13 15.53
CA ARG A 223 3.33 2.25 16.26
C ARG A 223 3.47 0.91 15.55
N PHE A 224 4.69 0.42 15.44
CA PHE A 224 5.00 -0.95 15.02
C PHE A 224 5.86 -1.64 16.07
N GLN A 225 6.06 -2.95 15.95
CA GLN A 225 7.27 -3.60 16.44
C GLN A 225 8.38 -3.46 15.38
N GLN A 226 8.12 -3.85 14.13
CA GLN A 226 9.16 -3.94 13.11
C GLN A 226 8.75 -3.21 11.82
N PHE A 227 9.66 -2.40 11.30
CA PHE A 227 9.60 -1.88 9.93
C PHE A 227 10.84 -2.34 9.19
N LEU A 228 10.67 -3.07 8.09
CA LEU A 228 11.77 -3.70 7.35
C LEU A 228 11.63 -3.45 5.86
N LEU A 229 12.74 -3.03 5.25
CA LEU A 229 12.93 -2.93 3.81
C LEU A 229 14.12 -3.83 3.44
N SER A 230 13.89 -4.86 2.62
CA SER A 230 14.93 -5.76 2.10
C SER A 230 14.91 -5.78 0.58
N ASP A 231 16.06 -5.60 -0.05
CA ASP A 231 16.23 -5.72 -1.51
C ASP A 231 15.30 -4.75 -2.28
N THR A 232 14.96 -3.62 -1.64
CA THR A 232 14.02 -2.64 -2.19
C THR A 232 14.71 -1.45 -2.84
N VAL A 233 14.01 -0.83 -3.78
CA VAL A 233 14.37 0.51 -4.28
C VAL A 233 13.43 1.52 -3.62
N VAL A 234 13.99 2.56 -2.99
CA VAL A 234 13.21 3.66 -2.43
C VAL A 234 13.62 4.96 -3.12
N GLY A 235 12.65 5.70 -3.63
CA GLY A 235 12.91 6.98 -4.27
C GLY A 235 13.22 8.07 -3.25
N SER A 236 12.19 8.75 -2.75
CA SER A 236 12.35 9.90 -1.85
C SER A 236 11.54 9.77 -0.56
N PHE A 237 12.10 10.33 0.52
CA PHE A 237 11.37 10.54 1.76
C PHE A 237 10.94 12.01 1.86
N SER A 238 9.64 12.24 1.94
CA SER A 238 9.10 13.56 2.21
C SER A 238 9.45 14.01 3.62
N ARG A 239 9.51 15.34 3.84
CA ARG A 239 9.53 15.92 5.19
C ARG A 239 8.45 15.28 6.06
N HIS A 240 8.82 14.92 7.29
CA HIS A 240 7.94 14.29 8.29
C HIS A 240 7.34 12.93 7.90
N ALA A 241 7.96 12.16 7.00
CA ALA A 241 7.55 10.80 6.66
C ALA A 241 7.31 9.89 7.89
N PHE A 242 8.19 9.96 8.90
CA PHE A 242 8.14 9.16 10.13
C PHE A 242 7.62 9.91 11.37
N LYS A 243 6.92 11.04 11.20
CA LYS A 243 6.53 11.89 12.33
C LYS A 243 5.51 11.18 13.24
N ARG A 244 5.91 10.96 14.50
CA ARG A 244 5.22 10.16 15.54
C ARG A 244 5.32 8.64 15.36
N ALA A 245 6.12 8.15 14.41
CA ALA A 245 6.42 6.74 14.29
C ALA A 245 7.14 6.24 15.56
N GLN A 246 6.68 5.12 16.10
CA GLN A 246 7.37 4.42 17.19
C GLN A 246 7.54 2.95 16.80
N MET A 247 8.75 2.40 16.89
CA MET A 247 8.97 0.98 16.60
C MET A 247 10.00 0.35 17.55
N GLU A 248 10.14 -0.96 17.55
CA GLU A 248 11.24 -1.65 18.25
C GLU A 248 12.45 -1.86 17.32
N GLN A 249 12.19 -2.10 16.03
CA GLN A 249 13.18 -2.45 15.03
C GLN A 249 12.92 -1.71 13.71
N LEU A 250 13.95 -1.04 13.21
CA LEU A 250 14.00 -0.46 11.86
C LEU A 250 15.16 -1.09 11.10
N HIS A 251 14.87 -1.84 10.03
CA HIS A 251 15.87 -2.60 9.28
C HIS A 251 15.85 -2.22 7.80
N LEU A 252 17.02 -1.83 7.27
CA LEU A 252 17.27 -1.51 5.87
C LEU A 252 18.39 -2.44 5.38
N HIS A 253 18.05 -3.43 4.55
CA HIS A 253 18.99 -4.42 4.01
C HIS A 253 18.99 -4.37 2.48
N ASN A 254 20.17 -4.22 1.87
CA ASN A 254 20.32 -4.15 0.42
C ASN A 254 19.38 -3.13 -0.27
N VAL A 255 19.09 -2.00 0.40
CA VAL A 255 18.14 -0.99 -0.10
C VAL A 255 18.88 0.00 -1.00
N THR A 256 18.33 0.30 -2.17
CA THR A 256 18.85 1.36 -3.05
C THR A 256 18.00 2.63 -2.89
N MET A 257 18.59 3.67 -2.31
CA MET A 257 17.98 5.00 -2.15
C MET A 257 18.33 5.87 -3.37
N THR A 258 17.34 6.23 -4.19
CA THR A 258 17.61 7.01 -5.42
C THR A 258 17.49 8.52 -5.22
N GLY A 259 16.75 8.96 -4.20
CA GLY A 259 16.57 10.35 -3.80
C GLY A 259 17.31 10.73 -2.50
N ALA A 260 17.38 12.04 -2.23
CA ALA A 260 18.10 12.58 -1.09
C ALA A 260 17.52 12.14 0.27
N TRP A 261 18.42 11.92 1.24
CA TRP A 261 18.07 11.60 2.62
C TRP A 261 18.04 12.87 3.48
N ALA A 262 16.91 13.59 3.44
CA ALA A 262 16.67 14.78 4.23
C ALA A 262 16.42 14.45 5.72
N SER A 263 17.07 15.16 6.65
CA SER A 263 16.88 14.91 8.10
C SER A 263 15.44 15.08 8.56
N GLN A 264 14.77 16.08 8.00
CA GLN A 264 13.38 16.42 8.31
C GLN A 264 12.38 15.27 8.04
N ALA A 265 12.72 14.27 7.22
CA ALA A 265 11.90 13.07 7.02
C ALA A 265 11.82 12.18 8.28
N TRP A 266 12.95 12.09 9.00
CA TRP A 266 13.16 11.24 10.17
C TRP A 266 12.76 11.93 11.48
N GLN A 267 12.49 13.23 11.44
CA GLN A 267 12.16 14.03 12.62
C GLN A 267 10.91 13.50 13.34
N GLY A 268 11.11 13.01 14.57
CA GLY A 268 10.04 12.45 15.41
C GLY A 268 9.81 10.95 15.25
N LEU A 269 10.72 10.24 14.56
CA LEU A 269 10.87 8.78 14.68
C LEU A 269 11.47 8.43 16.04
N ILE A 270 10.93 7.39 16.69
CA ILE A 270 11.50 6.78 17.89
C ILE A 270 11.64 5.28 17.63
N VAL A 271 12.79 4.68 17.92
CA VAL A 271 12.92 3.22 17.94
C VAL A 271 13.56 2.72 19.24
N GLY A 272 13.01 1.64 19.79
CA GLY A 272 13.41 1.08 21.07
C GLY A 272 14.73 0.30 21.04
N ASN A 273 14.87 -0.67 20.12
CA ASN A 273 15.88 -1.73 20.25
C ASN A 273 17.02 -1.62 19.22
N SER A 274 16.73 -1.48 17.93
CA SER A 274 17.78 -1.43 16.89
C SER A 274 17.39 -0.67 15.63
N ILE A 275 18.31 0.16 15.12
CA ILE A 275 18.39 0.45 13.68
C ILE A 275 19.48 -0.43 13.09
N GLN A 276 19.21 -1.07 11.97
CA GLN A 276 20.23 -1.72 11.16
C GLN A 276 20.15 -1.21 9.73
N ILE A 277 21.29 -0.74 9.22
CA ILE A 277 21.45 -0.36 7.81
C ILE A 277 22.64 -1.16 7.30
N ARG A 278 22.40 -2.07 6.36
CA ARG A 278 23.41 -2.96 5.77
C ARG A 278 23.27 -3.02 4.26
N ASP A 279 24.41 -3.13 3.59
CA ASP A 279 24.52 -3.40 2.15
C ASP A 279 23.75 -2.43 1.23
N SER A 280 23.36 -1.28 1.79
CA SER A 280 22.44 -0.32 1.17
C SER A 280 23.22 0.74 0.39
N ARG A 281 22.68 1.12 -0.77
CA ARG A 281 23.30 2.05 -1.72
C ARG A 281 22.56 3.38 -1.70
N PHE A 282 23.28 4.49 -1.72
CA PHE A 282 22.71 5.83 -1.68
C PHE A 282 23.21 6.61 -2.90
N LEU A 283 22.31 6.93 -3.83
CA LEU A 283 22.66 7.62 -5.08
C LEU A 283 22.69 9.15 -4.93
N GLN A 284 22.20 9.68 -3.80
CA GLN A 284 22.18 11.10 -3.48
C GLN A 284 22.69 11.35 -2.05
N THR A 285 23.00 12.62 -1.76
CA THR A 285 23.54 13.06 -0.48
C THR A 285 22.66 12.66 0.70
N ILE A 286 23.26 12.01 1.70
CA ILE A 286 22.67 11.84 3.02
C ILE A 286 22.95 13.09 3.85
N HIS A 287 21.92 13.75 4.36
CA HIS A 287 22.14 14.83 5.32
C HIS A 287 22.64 14.22 6.64
N PRO A 288 23.78 14.65 7.23
CA PRO A 288 24.32 14.03 8.45
C PRO A 288 23.32 14.05 9.62
N ALA A 289 22.51 15.10 9.71
CA ALA A 289 21.45 15.19 10.72
C ALA A 289 20.32 14.17 10.52
N ALA A 290 20.17 13.52 9.36
CA ALA A 290 19.24 12.38 9.24
C ALA A 290 19.70 11.20 10.12
N ILE A 291 21.01 11.00 10.23
CA ILE A 291 21.61 9.98 11.08
C ILE A 291 21.58 10.44 12.55
N THR A 292 21.83 11.72 12.86
CA THR A 292 21.92 12.18 14.27
C THR A 292 20.64 12.74 14.92
N GLU A 293 19.72 13.35 14.15
CA GLU A 293 18.34 13.61 14.62
C GLU A 293 17.56 12.30 14.79
N SER A 294 17.96 11.25 14.05
CA SER A 294 17.65 9.91 14.51
C SER A 294 18.36 9.72 15.86
N SER A 295 19.70 9.60 15.93
CA SER A 295 20.54 9.17 17.10
C SER A 295 20.28 9.84 18.46
N THR A 296 19.47 10.90 18.56
CA THR A 296 19.18 11.62 19.81
C THR A 296 17.95 11.12 20.60
N TYR A 297 17.06 10.30 20.00
CA TYR A 297 15.81 9.86 20.67
C TYR A 297 15.82 8.42 21.25
N TRP A 298 16.81 7.59 20.96
CA TRP A 298 16.99 6.24 21.53
C TRP A 298 17.76 6.35 22.83
N LYS A 299 17.11 5.94 23.93
CA LYS A 299 17.80 5.79 25.22
C LYS A 299 18.53 4.45 25.36
N ASN A 300 18.24 3.46 24.50
CA ASN A 300 18.77 2.08 24.60
C ASN A 300 19.09 1.38 23.26
N ALA A 301 18.88 2.01 22.09
CA ALA A 301 19.01 1.28 20.82
C ALA A 301 20.47 1.14 20.36
N LEU A 302 20.85 -0.07 19.92
CA LEU A 302 22.14 -0.30 19.29
C LEU A 302 22.11 0.23 17.85
N LEU A 303 22.78 1.35 17.59
CA LEU A 303 22.92 1.91 16.24
C LEU A 303 24.07 1.20 15.50
N VAL A 304 23.72 0.29 14.58
CA VAL A 304 24.69 -0.42 13.73
C VAL A 304 24.47 0.00 12.28
N VAL A 305 25.25 1.00 11.85
CA VAL A 305 25.25 1.48 10.48
C VAL A 305 26.52 0.99 9.77
N TYR A 306 26.37 0.01 8.88
CA TYR A 306 27.42 -0.38 7.94
C TYR A 306 27.15 0.31 6.60
N VAL A 307 27.54 1.59 6.48
CA VAL A 307 27.55 2.27 5.17
C VAL A 307 28.80 1.82 4.39
N LEU A 308 28.63 0.85 3.49
CA LEU A 308 29.63 0.56 2.46
C LEU A 308 29.56 1.65 1.38
N SER A 309 30.19 2.79 1.67
CA SER A 309 30.23 3.94 0.75
C SER A 309 31.29 3.72 -0.34
N TYR A 310 30.83 3.41 -1.55
CA TYR A 310 31.57 3.45 -2.82
C TYR A 310 30.60 4.00 -3.88
N SER A 311 30.97 4.89 -4.80
CA SER A 311 32.13 5.79 -4.93
C SER A 311 31.66 6.98 -5.79
N LYS A 312 32.45 8.06 -5.87
CA LYS A 312 32.28 9.09 -6.90
C LYS A 312 32.19 8.47 -8.31
N VAL A 313 31.26 9.00 -9.10
CA VAL A 313 31.37 9.19 -10.55
C VAL A 313 31.00 10.65 -10.80
#